data_AF-A0A6G3WI08-F1
#
_entry.id   AF-A0A6G3WI08-F1
#
_cell.length_a   1.000
_cell.length_b   1.000
_cell.length_c   1.000
_cell.angle_alpha   90.00
_cell.angle_beta   90.00
_cell.angle_gamma   90.00
#
_symmetry.space_group_name_H-M   'P 1'
#
loop_
_entity.id
_entity.type
_entity.pdbx_description
1 polymer ?
#
loop_
_entity_poly.entity_id
_entity_poly.type
_entity_poly.pdbx_seq_one_letter_code
_entity_poly.pdbx_strand_id
1 'polypeptide(L)'
;FTGSTPTFQHLWKTVGNNIANYRTYPRLVGETGGKDFVVAHPSADRAILKTALTRGSFEFQGQKCSASSRAYVPASIWNSGFQEEFAAEVDSITMGDVTDLSNFIGAVIDDRSFAKNKAAIDRAKSDPTCTVIAGGTYDDSVGYFVR
;
A
#
# COMPACT_ATOMS: atom_id res chain seq x y z
N PHE A 1 -11.98 -11.40 -13.59
CA PHE A 1 -12.15 -10.07 -12.97
C PHE A 1 -10.99 -9.84 -12.02
N THR A 2 -10.33 -8.69 -12.10
CA THR A 2 -9.35 -8.28 -11.09
C THR A 2 -9.68 -6.85 -10.68
N GLY A 3 -9.87 -6.61 -9.39
CA GLY A 3 -10.29 -5.31 -8.91
C GLY A 3 -10.86 -5.34 -7.49
N SER A 4 -11.77 -4.40 -7.19
CA SER A 4 -12.30 -4.27 -5.84
C SER A 4 -13.30 -5.37 -5.48
N THR A 5 -13.31 -5.79 -4.21
CA THR A 5 -14.30 -6.74 -3.67
C THR A 5 -15.74 -6.26 -3.88
N PRO A 6 -16.10 -4.97 -3.63
CA PRO A 6 -17.46 -4.49 -3.89
C PRO A 6 -17.89 -4.64 -5.35
N THR A 7 -16.99 -4.35 -6.31
CA THR A 7 -17.31 -4.51 -7.74
C THR A 7 -17.51 -5.99 -8.08
N PHE A 8 -16.67 -6.89 -7.57
CA PHE A 8 -16.84 -8.33 -7.84
C PHE A 8 -18.13 -8.88 -7.24
N GLN A 9 -18.49 -8.45 -6.03
CA GLN A 9 -19.77 -8.78 -5.39
C GLN A 9 -20.95 -8.25 -6.21
N HIS A 10 -20.83 -7.04 -6.77
CA HIS A 10 -21.84 -6.47 -7.65
C HIS A 10 -22.03 -7.31 -8.92
N LEU A 11 -20.94 -7.76 -9.55
CA LEU A 11 -21.00 -8.67 -10.71
C LEU A 11 -21.68 -9.99 -10.35
N TRP A 12 -21.30 -10.60 -9.22
CA TRP A 12 -21.92 -11.83 -8.71
C TRP A 12 -23.43 -11.66 -8.48
N LYS A 13 -23.85 -10.59 -7.82
CA LYS A 13 -25.27 -10.29 -7.59
C LYS A 13 -26.02 -10.10 -8.91
N THR A 14 -25.42 -9.38 -9.85
CA THR A 14 -26.02 -9.11 -11.17
C THR A 14 -26.21 -10.40 -11.96
N VAL A 15 -25.22 -11.28 -11.98
CA VAL A 15 -25.34 -12.60 -12.62
C VAL A 15 -26.37 -13.46 -11.91
N GLY A 16 -26.37 -13.50 -10.58
CA GLY A 16 -27.36 -14.25 -9.80
C GLY A 16 -28.80 -13.82 -10.09
N ASN A 17 -29.05 -12.51 -10.14
CA ASN A 17 -30.37 -11.95 -10.45
C ASN A 17 -30.85 -12.28 -11.88
N ASN A 18 -29.93 -12.53 -12.82
CA ASN A 18 -30.23 -12.79 -14.22
C ASN A 18 -30.07 -14.26 -14.61
N ILE A 19 -29.95 -15.18 -13.63
CA ILE A 19 -29.47 -16.54 -13.90
C ILE A 19 -30.34 -17.32 -14.89
N ALA A 20 -31.66 -17.09 -14.87
CA ALA A 20 -32.63 -17.71 -15.78
C ALA A 20 -32.53 -17.23 -17.23
N ASN A 21 -31.87 -16.09 -17.48
CA ASN A 21 -31.76 -15.47 -18.80
C ASN A 21 -30.53 -15.96 -19.58
N TYR A 22 -29.62 -16.69 -18.94
CA TYR A 22 -28.41 -17.17 -19.59
C TYR A 22 -28.60 -18.57 -20.17
N ARG A 23 -28.03 -18.80 -21.37
CA ARG A 23 -28.04 -20.12 -22.03
C ARG A 23 -27.29 -21.20 -21.23
N THR A 24 -26.32 -20.79 -20.42
CA THR A 24 -25.54 -21.64 -19.51
C THR A 24 -25.21 -20.86 -18.26
N TYR A 25 -24.88 -21.55 -17.17
CA TYR A 25 -24.43 -20.93 -15.92
C TYR A 25 -23.11 -20.17 -16.15
N PRO A 26 -23.05 -18.84 -15.97
CA PRO A 26 -21.83 -18.08 -16.17
C PRO A 26 -20.77 -18.43 -15.12
N ARG A 27 -19.51 -18.56 -15.55
CA ARG A 27 -18.37 -18.79 -14.66
C ARG A 27 -17.70 -17.45 -14.35
N LEU A 28 -17.77 -17.04 -13.08
CA LEU A 28 -17.10 -15.82 -12.62
C LEU A 28 -15.76 -16.18 -11.97
N VAL A 29 -14.68 -15.94 -12.70
CA VAL A 29 -13.31 -16.12 -12.21
C VAL A 29 -12.74 -14.75 -11.88
N GLY A 30 -12.18 -14.58 -10.69
CA GLY A 30 -11.54 -13.32 -10.35
C GLY A 30 -10.74 -13.32 -9.06
N GLU A 31 -9.98 -12.24 -8.90
CA GLU A 31 -9.15 -11.94 -7.75
C GLU A 31 -9.51 -10.54 -7.23
N THR A 32 -9.39 -10.37 -5.91
CA THR A 32 -9.56 -9.08 -5.25
C THR A 32 -8.30 -8.71 -4.51
N GLY A 33 -8.12 -7.43 -4.20
CA GLY A 33 -6.95 -6.98 -3.44
C GLY A 33 -6.91 -7.49 -2.00
N GLY A 34 -5.75 -7.33 -1.37
CA GLY A 34 -5.52 -7.51 0.06
C GLY A 34 -4.59 -6.44 0.61
N LYS A 35 -4.23 -6.53 1.89
CA LYS A 35 -3.15 -5.75 2.51
C LYS A 35 -2.26 -6.69 3.32
N ASP A 36 -1.02 -6.82 2.88
CA ASP A 36 -0.11 -7.84 3.35
C ASP A 36 0.59 -7.42 4.64
N PHE A 37 1.21 -8.38 5.31
CA PHE A 37 1.95 -8.15 6.54
C PHE A 37 3.33 -8.81 6.51
N VAL A 38 4.26 -8.24 7.28
CA VAL A 38 5.56 -8.82 7.59
C VAL A 38 5.66 -9.02 9.10
N VAL A 39 6.09 -10.20 9.55
CA VAL A 39 6.41 -10.47 10.96
C VAL A 39 7.88 -10.84 11.08
N ALA A 40 8.60 -10.10 11.92
CA ALA A 40 10.01 -10.36 12.19
C ALA A 40 10.17 -11.16 13.48
N HIS A 41 10.93 -12.25 13.41
CA HIS A 41 11.44 -12.91 14.61
C HIS A 41 12.63 -12.12 15.18
N PRO A 42 12.94 -12.15 16.49
CA PRO A 42 14.13 -11.49 17.05
C PRO A 42 15.47 -11.86 16.39
N SER A 43 15.54 -12.99 15.69
CA SER A 43 16.71 -13.44 14.92
C SER A 43 16.71 -12.97 13.45
N ALA A 44 15.76 -12.14 13.05
CA ALA A 44 15.70 -11.65 11.67
C ALA A 44 16.92 -10.78 11.37
N ASP A 45 17.48 -10.94 10.18
CA ASP A 45 18.50 -10.04 9.67
C ASP A 45 17.91 -8.65 9.44
N ARG A 46 18.50 -7.63 10.05
CA ARG A 46 18.01 -6.25 10.00
C ARG A 46 18.09 -5.66 8.60
N ALA A 47 19.16 -5.92 7.85
CA ALA A 47 19.32 -5.37 6.51
C ALA A 47 18.30 -5.97 5.53
N ILE A 48 18.05 -7.28 5.65
CA ILE A 48 17.02 -7.97 4.86
C ILE A 48 15.63 -7.45 5.24
N LEU A 49 15.32 -7.36 6.54
CA LEU A 49 14.04 -6.85 7.00
C LEU A 49 13.77 -5.43 6.48
N LYS A 50 14.75 -4.53 6.59
CA LYS A 50 14.65 -3.16 6.10
C LYS A 50 14.34 -3.11 4.61
N THR A 51 15.12 -3.84 3.81
CA THR A 51 14.92 -3.94 2.35
C THR A 51 13.53 -4.49 2.01
N ALA A 52 13.07 -5.53 2.71
CA ALA A 52 11.77 -6.14 2.48
C ALA A 52 10.61 -5.19 2.81
N LEU A 53 10.72 -4.41 3.90
CA LEU A 53 9.74 -3.39 4.26
C LEU A 53 9.74 -2.25 3.25
N THR A 54 10.91 -1.69 2.91
CA THR A 54 11.01 -0.58 1.95
C THR A 54 10.41 -0.96 0.60
N ARG A 55 10.85 -2.07 0.00
CA ARG A 55 10.37 -2.46 -1.33
C ARG A 55 8.93 -2.98 -1.30
N GLY A 56 8.60 -3.78 -0.29
CA GLY A 56 7.28 -4.39 -0.16
C GLY A 56 6.17 -3.36 0.10
N SER A 57 6.48 -2.25 0.76
CA SER A 57 5.50 -1.19 1.06
C SER A 57 5.46 -0.08 -0.01
N PHE A 58 6.60 0.32 -0.57
CA PHE A 58 6.67 1.56 -1.36
C PHE A 58 6.84 1.36 -2.86
N GLU A 59 7.32 0.21 -3.36
CA GLU A 59 7.40 0.01 -4.81
C GLU A 59 6.03 0.16 -5.48
N PHE A 60 5.99 0.89 -6.59
CA PHE A 60 4.75 1.29 -7.26
C PHE A 60 3.77 2.02 -6.33
N GLN A 61 4.29 2.83 -5.40
CA GLN A 61 3.55 3.62 -4.42
C GLN A 61 2.59 2.78 -3.56
N GLY A 62 2.92 1.49 -3.35
CA GLY A 62 2.06 0.55 -2.65
C GLY A 62 0.78 0.17 -3.41
N GLN A 63 0.70 0.44 -4.73
CA GLN A 63 -0.47 0.17 -5.57
C GLN A 63 -0.46 -1.25 -6.19
N LYS A 64 0.26 -2.17 -5.55
CA LYS A 64 0.21 -3.60 -5.85
C LYS A 64 -0.90 -4.26 -5.03
N CYS A 65 -1.53 -5.31 -5.57
CA CYS A 65 -2.57 -6.07 -4.85
C CYS A 65 -2.09 -6.70 -3.53
N SER A 66 -0.77 -6.84 -3.38
CA SER A 66 -0.04 -7.50 -2.29
C SER A 66 0.94 -6.58 -1.57
N ALA A 67 0.74 -5.25 -1.62
CA ALA A 67 1.65 -4.33 -0.95
C ALA A 67 1.59 -4.54 0.58
N SER A 68 2.76 -4.61 1.21
CA SER A 68 2.87 -4.73 2.67
C SER A 68 2.40 -3.43 3.33
N SER A 69 1.41 -3.53 4.21
CA SER A 69 0.88 -2.36 4.93
C SER A 69 1.01 -2.47 6.45
N ARG A 70 1.55 -3.59 6.96
CA ARG A 70 1.71 -3.84 8.39
C ARG A 70 3.01 -4.59 8.63
N ALA A 71 3.80 -4.11 9.58
CA ALA A 71 4.99 -4.79 10.06
C ALA A 71 4.86 -5.05 11.56
N TYR A 72 5.20 -6.27 11.99
CA TYR A 72 5.26 -6.67 13.39
C TYR A 72 6.72 -6.92 13.74
N VAL A 73 7.35 -5.95 14.39
CA VAL A 73 8.78 -5.95 14.67
C VAL A 73 9.01 -6.10 16.18
N PRO A 74 9.88 -7.02 16.63
CA PRO A 74 10.14 -7.22 18.05
C PRO A 74 10.92 -6.03 18.61
N ALA A 75 10.64 -5.67 19.87
CA ALA A 75 11.28 -4.54 20.55
C ALA A 75 12.81 -4.61 20.53
N SER A 76 13.40 -5.81 20.58
CA SER A 76 14.86 -6.02 20.49
C SER A 76 15.46 -5.54 19.16
N ILE A 77 14.72 -5.64 18.06
CA ILE A 77 15.14 -5.09 16.76
C ILE A 77 14.76 -3.62 16.69
N TRP A 78 13.51 -3.28 16.99
CA TRP A 78 12.99 -1.92 16.85
C TRP A 78 13.85 -0.89 17.60
N ASN A 79 14.18 -1.18 18.86
CA ASN A 79 14.93 -0.29 19.75
C ASN A 79 16.45 -0.36 19.54
N SER A 80 16.94 -1.16 18.59
CA SER A 80 18.39 -1.30 18.32
C SER A 80 18.97 -0.27 17.34
N GLY A 81 18.22 0.80 17.06
CA GLY A 81 18.50 1.77 15.99
C GLY A 81 17.79 1.48 14.67
N PHE A 82 17.01 0.40 14.59
CA PHE A 82 16.32 0.01 13.36
C PHE A 82 15.22 1.00 12.95
N GLN A 83 14.49 1.56 13.93
CA GLN A 83 13.45 2.55 13.67
C GLN A 83 14.03 3.76 12.91
N GLU A 84 15.14 4.31 13.40
CA GLU A 84 15.79 5.49 12.84
C GLU A 84 16.38 5.20 11.46
N GLU A 85 17.03 4.04 11.30
CA GLU A 85 17.57 3.59 10.01
C GLU A 85 16.47 3.41 8.95
N PHE A 86 15.33 2.84 9.34
CA PHE A 86 14.21 2.63 8.43
C PHE A 86 13.53 3.97 8.08
N ALA A 87 13.30 4.84 9.07
CA ALA A 87 12.74 6.18 8.81
C ALA A 87 13.62 6.98 7.84
N ALA A 88 14.94 6.99 8.05
CA ALA A 88 15.89 7.64 7.16
C ALA A 88 15.87 7.04 5.75
N GLU A 89 15.74 5.73 5.61
CA GLU A 89 15.61 5.09 4.30
C GLU A 89 14.32 5.51 3.58
N VAL A 90 13.18 5.53 4.28
CA VAL A 90 11.91 6.00 3.72
C VAL A 90 12.01 7.47 3.28
N ASP A 91 12.57 8.34 4.11
CA ASP A 91 12.75 9.75 3.78
C ASP A 91 13.72 9.97 2.60
N SER A 92 14.63 9.04 2.35
CA SER A 92 15.54 9.09 1.20
C SER A 92 14.93 8.64 -0.14
N ILE A 93 13.74 8.02 -0.12
CA ILE A 93 13.08 7.54 -1.35
C ILE A 93 12.81 8.71 -2.29
N THR A 94 13.39 8.68 -3.50
CA THR A 94 13.15 9.66 -4.55
C THR A 94 11.77 9.47 -5.20
N MET A 95 11.06 10.57 -5.40
CA MET A 95 9.72 10.58 -5.99
C MET A 95 9.59 11.69 -7.01
N GLY A 96 9.07 11.37 -8.20
CA GLY A 96 8.91 12.37 -9.26
C GLY A 96 8.34 11.82 -10.56
N ASP A 97 8.66 12.49 -11.66
CA ASP A 97 8.31 12.04 -13.01
C ASP A 97 9.04 10.72 -13.32
N VAL A 98 8.29 9.74 -13.83
CA VAL A 98 8.80 8.39 -14.15
C VAL A 98 9.71 8.36 -15.38
N THR A 99 9.77 9.45 -16.14
CA THR A 99 10.74 9.61 -17.25
C THR A 99 12.14 9.92 -16.74
N ASP A 100 12.28 10.43 -15.51
CA ASP A 100 13.55 10.48 -14.79
C ASP A 100 13.76 9.15 -14.05
N LEU A 101 14.67 8.33 -14.60
CA LEU A 101 14.96 7.00 -14.11
C LEU A 101 15.71 6.97 -12.77
N SER A 102 16.05 8.13 -12.19
CA SER A 102 16.60 8.23 -10.83
C SER A 102 15.51 8.19 -9.73
N ASN A 103 14.25 8.39 -10.10
CA ASN A 103 13.12 8.31 -9.18
C ASN A 103 12.78 6.85 -8.85
N PHE A 104 12.67 6.54 -7.56
CA PHE A 104 12.27 5.22 -7.08
C PHE A 104 10.76 4.99 -7.24
N ILE A 105 9.96 6.05 -7.04
CA ILE A 105 8.49 6.02 -7.14
C ILE A 105 7.97 7.23 -7.93
N GLY A 106 6.76 7.07 -8.47
CA GLY A 106 5.99 8.15 -9.11
C GLY A 106 4.80 8.62 -8.27
N ALA A 107 3.78 9.16 -8.93
CA ALA A 107 2.51 9.54 -8.31
C ALA A 107 1.56 8.34 -8.10
N VAL A 108 0.56 8.48 -7.23
CA VAL A 108 -0.59 7.55 -7.19
C VAL A 108 -1.49 7.75 -8.41
N ILE A 109 -2.33 6.76 -8.71
CA ILE A 109 -2.96 6.61 -10.03
C ILE A 109 -3.98 7.69 -10.40
N ASP A 110 -4.77 8.17 -9.45
CA ASP A 110 -5.84 9.14 -9.67
C ASP A 110 -6.15 9.97 -8.41
N ASP A 111 -6.97 11.01 -8.60
CA ASP A 111 -7.48 11.90 -7.56
C ASP A 111 -8.19 11.17 -6.42
N ARG A 112 -8.93 10.11 -6.72
CA ARG A 112 -9.63 9.29 -5.71
C ARG A 112 -8.65 8.49 -4.86
N SER A 113 -7.59 7.95 -5.46
CA SER A 113 -6.50 7.30 -4.75
C SER A 113 -5.77 8.31 -3.85
N PHE A 114 -5.46 9.50 -4.37
CA PHE A 114 -4.85 10.58 -3.61
C PHE A 114 -5.70 10.98 -2.40
N ALA A 115 -6.99 11.27 -2.62
CA ALA A 115 -7.91 11.69 -1.57
C ALA A 115 -8.03 10.64 -0.45
N LYS A 116 -8.02 9.34 -0.79
CA LYS A 116 -8.04 8.25 0.20
C LYS A 116 -6.75 8.19 1.01
N ASN A 117 -5.59 8.33 0.36
CA ASN A 117 -4.29 8.34 1.05
C ASN A 117 -4.17 9.56 1.97
N LYS A 118 -4.51 10.76 1.47
CA LYS A 118 -4.59 11.99 2.27
C LYS A 118 -5.46 11.80 3.51
N ALA A 119 -6.69 11.29 3.34
CA ALA A 119 -7.59 11.06 4.46
C ALA A 119 -7.07 10.00 5.46
N ALA A 120 -6.29 9.02 5.01
CA ALA A 120 -5.65 8.04 5.89
C ALA A 120 -4.50 8.66 6.69
N ILE A 121 -3.67 9.49 6.05
CA ILE A 121 -2.58 10.23 6.69
C ILE A 121 -3.13 11.22 7.72
N ASP A 122 -4.17 11.98 7.37
CA ASP A 122 -4.80 12.94 8.28
C ASP A 122 -5.41 12.23 9.50
N ARG A 123 -6.03 11.07 9.29
CA ARG A 123 -6.52 10.22 10.39
C ARG A 123 -5.39 9.74 11.28
N ALA A 124 -4.29 9.25 10.71
CA ALA A 124 -3.13 8.81 11.48
C ALA A 124 -2.51 9.94 12.31
N LYS A 125 -2.45 11.16 11.78
CA LYS A 125 -1.99 12.36 12.52
C LYS A 125 -2.92 12.76 13.66
N SER A 126 -4.22 12.51 13.52
CA SER A 126 -5.22 12.83 14.54
C SER A 126 -5.37 11.76 15.63
N ASP A 127 -4.84 10.55 15.40
CA ASP A 127 -4.97 9.41 16.31
C ASP A 127 -3.81 9.41 17.31
N PRO A 128 -4.07 9.55 18.64
CA PRO A 128 -3.02 9.59 19.65
C PRO A 128 -2.27 8.26 19.81
N THR A 129 -2.77 7.16 19.25
CA THR A 129 -2.11 5.85 19.25
C THR A 129 -1.16 5.66 18.08
N CYS A 130 -1.16 6.59 17.12
CA CYS A 130 -0.33 6.55 15.93
C CYS A 130 0.76 7.62 15.99
N THR A 131 1.90 7.33 15.38
CA THR A 131 2.99 8.30 15.22
C THR A 131 3.53 8.17 13.81
N VAL A 132 3.58 9.30 13.09
CA VAL A 132 4.21 9.36 11.77
C VAL A 132 5.71 9.51 11.99
N ILE A 133 6.47 8.48 11.62
CA ILE A 133 7.93 8.43 11.84
C ILE A 133 8.76 8.90 10.64
N ALA A 134 8.17 8.90 9.43
CA ALA A 134 8.78 9.31 8.17
C ALA A 134 7.66 9.64 7.17
N GLY A 135 7.95 10.48 6.17
CA GLY A 135 6.96 10.90 5.16
C GLY A 135 5.72 11.59 5.75
N GLY A 136 4.53 11.19 5.29
CA GLY A 136 3.24 11.74 5.74
C GLY A 136 2.89 13.09 5.12
N THR A 137 3.41 13.39 3.92
CA THR A 137 3.12 14.61 3.17
C THR A 137 2.47 14.27 1.84
N TYR A 138 1.72 15.20 1.27
CA TYR A 138 1.00 14.98 0.02
C TYR A 138 0.83 16.30 -0.72
N ASP A 139 0.87 16.25 -2.06
CA ASP A 139 0.69 17.40 -2.95
C ASP A 139 0.09 16.90 -4.27
N ASP A 140 -1.02 17.51 -4.70
CA ASP A 140 -1.72 17.22 -5.96
C ASP A 140 -1.70 18.39 -6.95
N SER A 141 -0.84 19.39 -6.75
CA SER A 141 -0.77 20.59 -7.60
C SER A 141 -0.30 20.33 -9.03
N VAL A 142 0.55 19.30 -9.23
CA VAL A 142 1.08 18.91 -10.55
C VAL A 142 0.78 17.45 -10.87
N GLY A 143 0.97 16.56 -9.89
CA GLY A 143 0.65 15.14 -9.97
C GLY A 143 0.26 14.64 -8.59
N TYR A 144 -0.37 13.47 -8.50
CA TYR A 144 -0.90 12.93 -7.25
C TYR A 144 0.21 12.34 -6.35
N PHE A 145 1.03 13.18 -5.74
CA PHE A 145 2.22 12.76 -5.02
C PHE A 145 1.93 12.56 -3.53
N VAL A 146 2.33 11.40 -2.99
CA VAL A 146 2.13 11.03 -1.58
C VAL A 146 3.42 10.45 -1.01
N ARG A 147 3.89 11.02 0.10
CA ARG A 147 5.01 10.56 0.91
C ARG A 147 4.50 9.95 2.21
#